data_AF-A0A524CUN0-F1
#
_entry.id   AF-A0A524CUN0-F1
#
_cell.length_a   1.000
_cell.length_b   1.000
_cell.length_c   1.000
_cell.angle_alpha   90.00
_cell.angle_beta   90.00
_cell.angle_gamma   90.00
#
_symmetry.space_group_name_H-M   'P 1'
#
loop_
_entity.id
_entity.type
_entity.pdbx_description
1 polymer ?
#
loop_
_entity_poly.entity_id
_entity_poly.type
_entity_poly.pdbx_seq_one_letter_code
_entity_poly.pdbx_strand_id
1 'polypeptide(L)'
;VVTHNTIRDSEGYGVTCEEYTDSNHIHSNVLAYNTVNAYDDGTNNHWNTTGRGNLWSDYNETGVYTIPGEAGAIDHHPAVYESDPPAVSRPADVSYEKGSTGHLIQWTVSDDHPSAYEIYRNGTQLVAASWNGSPISISVEGLSAGAYNYTIVVSDIFGNQGRDTVFVIVIAQASNTTTTTQPPHRPLADLFVLFLGIIAIEIAVAVTILVRYRGHSRPEIG
;
A
#
# COMPACT_ATOMS: atom_id res chain seq x y z
N VAL A 1 41.90 -18.99 15.80
CA VAL A 1 41.17 -18.05 14.89
C VAL A 1 39.69 -18.38 14.96
N VAL A 2 38.87 -17.42 15.35
CA VAL A 2 37.41 -17.54 15.45
C VAL A 2 36.82 -16.46 14.56
N THR A 3 36.33 -16.83 13.38
CA THR A 3 35.85 -15.86 12.39
C THR A 3 34.65 -16.40 11.63
N HIS A 4 33.76 -15.52 11.17
CA HIS A 4 32.59 -15.86 10.35
C HIS A 4 31.58 -16.79 11.06
N ASN A 5 31.51 -16.71 12.38
CA ASN A 5 30.49 -17.40 13.17
C ASN A 5 29.34 -16.45 13.51
N THR A 6 28.15 -17.01 13.69
CA THR A 6 27.02 -16.31 14.32
C THR A 6 26.74 -16.98 15.65
N ILE A 7 27.04 -16.26 16.73
CA ILE A 7 26.87 -16.73 18.10
C ILE A 7 25.90 -15.76 18.77
N ARG A 8 24.67 -16.23 18.98
CA ARG A 8 23.60 -15.40 19.53
C ARG A 8 22.64 -16.18 20.40
N ASP A 9 21.86 -15.44 21.18
CA ASP A 9 20.77 -15.95 22.02
C ASP A 9 21.25 -16.98 23.08
N SER A 10 22.51 -16.87 23.53
CA SER A 10 23.07 -17.80 24.52
C SER A 10 22.89 -17.28 25.95
N GLU A 11 22.51 -18.17 26.89
CA GLU A 11 22.40 -17.89 28.34
C GLU A 11 23.77 -17.74 29.05
N GLY A 12 24.81 -17.35 28.32
CA GLY A 12 26.18 -17.21 28.82
C GLY A 12 27.01 -16.28 27.94
N TYR A 13 28.29 -16.57 27.83
CA TYR A 13 29.20 -15.82 26.98
C TYR A 13 29.09 -16.25 25.51
N GLY A 14 29.16 -15.29 24.58
CA GLY A 14 29.30 -15.57 23.15
C GLY A 14 30.68 -16.14 22.84
N VAL A 15 31.72 -15.35 23.06
CA VAL A 15 33.13 -15.80 22.98
C VAL A 15 33.88 -15.40 24.26
N THR A 16 34.57 -16.36 24.85
CA THR A 16 35.44 -16.12 26.01
C THR A 16 36.87 -16.49 25.68
N CYS A 17 37.80 -15.60 26.01
CA CYS A 17 39.23 -15.83 26.04
C CYS A 17 39.67 -15.90 27.51
N GLU A 18 40.00 -17.09 28.01
CA GLU A 18 40.43 -17.31 29.40
C GLU A 18 41.93 -16.97 29.59
N GLU A 19 42.41 -16.90 30.85
CA GLU A 19 43.76 -16.45 31.26
C GLU A 19 44.95 -17.08 30.50
N TYR A 20 44.79 -18.27 29.92
CA TYR A 20 45.85 -18.98 29.17
C TYR A 20 45.66 -18.95 27.65
N THR A 21 44.66 -18.22 27.17
CA THR A 21 44.45 -18.00 25.74
C THR A 21 45.34 -16.87 25.25
N ASP A 22 46.14 -17.14 24.21
CA ASP A 22 47.07 -16.15 23.65
C ASP A 22 47.02 -16.10 22.13
N SER A 23 47.26 -14.92 21.57
CA SER A 23 47.47 -14.69 20.14
C SER A 23 46.33 -15.19 19.23
N ASN A 24 45.09 -15.16 19.71
CA ASN A 24 43.94 -15.52 18.89
C ASN A 24 43.49 -14.35 18.02
N HIS A 25 42.90 -14.67 16.87
CA HIS A 25 42.23 -13.70 16.01
C HIS A 25 40.73 -13.97 16.06
N ILE A 26 39.96 -13.01 16.58
CA ILE A 26 38.50 -13.06 16.74
C ILE A 26 37.89 -11.88 16.00
N HIS A 27 37.46 -12.08 14.76
CA HIS A 27 36.88 -11.00 13.97
C HIS A 27 35.86 -11.52 12.98
N SER A 28 35.04 -10.64 12.41
CA SER A 28 34.04 -11.00 11.40
C SER A 28 33.01 -12.02 11.91
N ASN A 29 32.76 -12.06 13.22
CA ASN A 29 31.68 -12.82 13.81
C ASN A 29 30.48 -11.90 14.05
N VAL A 30 29.30 -12.50 14.21
CA VAL A 30 28.13 -11.88 14.83
C VAL A 30 28.07 -12.39 16.26
N LEU A 31 28.19 -11.48 17.22
CA LEU A 31 28.12 -11.73 18.66
C LEU A 31 26.96 -10.91 19.21
N ALA A 32 25.78 -11.51 19.29
CA ALA A 32 24.54 -10.77 19.49
C ALA A 32 23.62 -11.42 20.52
N TYR A 33 22.95 -10.64 21.35
CA TYR A 33 21.91 -11.09 22.28
C TYR A 33 22.34 -12.27 23.19
N ASN A 34 23.63 -12.39 23.47
CA ASN A 34 24.13 -13.29 24.51
C ASN A 34 24.03 -12.59 25.87
N THR A 35 24.06 -13.33 26.98
CA THR A 35 24.14 -12.71 28.32
C THR A 35 25.37 -11.80 28.42
N VAL A 36 26.48 -12.22 27.83
CA VAL A 36 27.66 -11.38 27.57
C VAL A 36 28.19 -11.70 26.17
N ASN A 37 28.28 -10.73 25.28
CA ASN A 37 28.68 -10.99 23.88
C ASN A 37 30.13 -11.47 23.76
N ALA A 38 31.04 -10.92 24.57
CA ALA A 38 32.44 -11.33 24.63
C ALA A 38 33.06 -11.08 26.00
N TYR A 39 34.09 -11.86 26.34
CA TYR A 39 34.90 -11.65 27.54
C TYR A 39 36.36 -12.07 27.27
N ASP A 40 37.34 -11.32 27.77
CA ASP A 40 38.75 -11.56 27.51
C ASP A 40 39.63 -11.28 28.74
N ASP A 41 40.11 -12.36 29.36
CA ASP A 41 41.15 -12.41 30.38
C ASP A 41 42.49 -12.93 29.83
N GLY A 42 42.55 -13.22 28.53
CA GLY A 42 43.73 -13.76 27.88
C GLY A 42 44.79 -12.70 27.60
N THR A 43 45.76 -13.04 26.74
CA THR A 43 46.86 -12.14 26.35
C THR A 43 46.95 -12.04 24.83
N ASN A 44 47.27 -10.86 24.28
CA ASN A 44 47.47 -10.65 22.83
C ASN A 44 46.35 -11.19 21.91
N ASN A 45 45.11 -11.29 22.38
CA ASN A 45 43.97 -11.66 21.54
C ASN A 45 43.53 -10.43 20.72
N HIS A 46 43.29 -10.64 19.44
CA HIS A 46 42.97 -9.60 18.48
C HIS A 46 41.50 -9.67 18.07
N TRP A 47 40.69 -8.68 18.49
CA TRP A 47 39.25 -8.63 18.24
C TRP A 47 38.85 -7.95 16.93
N ASN A 48 39.84 -7.53 16.14
CA ASN A 48 39.65 -6.94 14.83
C ASN A 48 40.88 -7.11 13.94
N THR A 49 40.66 -6.87 12.65
CA THR A 49 41.72 -6.60 11.65
C THR A 49 41.78 -5.10 11.36
N THR A 50 42.65 -4.65 10.46
CA THR A 50 42.84 -3.22 10.10
C THR A 50 41.61 -2.54 9.46
N GLY A 51 40.54 -3.28 9.15
CA GLY A 51 39.32 -2.68 8.59
C GLY A 51 38.04 -3.45 8.84
N ARG A 52 38.06 -4.42 9.77
CA ARG A 52 36.89 -5.24 10.08
C ARG A 52 37.01 -5.82 11.48
N GLY A 53 35.99 -5.60 12.29
CA GLY A 53 35.78 -6.19 13.61
C GLY A 53 34.66 -7.21 13.59
N ASN A 54 33.96 -7.32 14.71
CA ASN A 54 32.76 -8.14 14.89
C ASN A 54 31.49 -7.27 14.83
N LEU A 55 30.34 -7.93 14.65
CA LEU A 55 29.04 -7.30 14.76
C LEU A 55 28.47 -7.59 16.15
N TRP A 56 27.97 -6.55 16.81
CA TRP A 56 27.58 -6.56 18.22
C TRP A 56 26.15 -6.04 18.36
N SER A 57 25.29 -6.76 19.08
CA SER A 57 23.89 -6.31 19.30
C SER A 57 23.77 -5.15 20.27
N ASP A 58 24.78 -4.93 21.10
CA ASP A 58 24.82 -3.93 22.18
C ASP A 58 25.80 -2.79 21.88
N TYR A 59 26.36 -2.76 20.66
CA TYR A 59 27.18 -1.63 20.23
C TYR A 59 26.32 -0.41 19.94
N ASN A 60 26.75 0.74 20.44
CA ASN A 60 25.99 2.00 20.39
C ASN A 60 26.26 2.83 19.13
N GLU A 61 26.80 2.23 18.07
CA GLU A 61 27.16 2.88 16.80
C GLU A 61 28.26 3.95 16.90
N THR A 62 28.96 4.07 18.04
CA THR A 62 29.98 5.12 18.23
C THR A 62 31.27 4.60 18.87
N GLY A 63 32.42 5.05 18.35
CA GLY A 63 33.72 4.74 18.93
C GLY A 63 34.14 3.29 18.75
N VAL A 64 34.86 2.76 19.75
CA VAL A 64 35.35 1.37 19.79
C VAL A 64 34.47 0.51 20.70
N TYR A 65 34.53 -0.81 20.55
CA TYR A 65 33.86 -1.74 21.46
C TYR A 65 34.89 -2.34 22.41
N THR A 66 34.79 -2.05 23.70
CA THR A 66 35.67 -2.61 24.73
C THR A 66 35.14 -3.99 25.12
N ILE A 67 36.02 -5.00 25.09
CA ILE A 67 35.70 -6.35 25.53
C ILE A 67 35.93 -6.40 27.05
N PRO A 68 34.90 -6.73 27.85
CA PRO A 68 35.08 -6.89 29.30
C PRO A 68 36.09 -7.99 29.65
N GLY A 69 36.82 -7.80 30.75
CA GLY A 69 37.85 -8.73 31.24
C GLY A 69 39.17 -8.01 31.56
N GLU A 70 40.13 -8.75 32.09
CA GLU A 70 41.42 -8.21 32.55
C GLU A 70 42.39 -7.89 31.41
N ALA A 71 42.14 -8.39 30.19
CA ALA A 71 43.01 -8.15 29.03
C ALA A 71 42.97 -6.70 28.53
N GLY A 72 41.94 -5.93 28.90
CA GLY A 72 41.71 -4.58 28.36
C GLY A 72 41.53 -4.58 26.83
N ALA A 73 40.99 -5.66 26.28
CA ALA A 73 40.87 -5.87 24.84
C ALA A 73 39.82 -4.94 24.20
N ILE A 74 40.06 -4.56 22.95
CA ILE A 74 39.24 -3.62 22.21
C ILE A 74 39.06 -4.13 20.78
N ASP A 75 37.82 -4.10 20.29
CA ASP A 75 37.51 -4.14 18.86
C ASP A 75 37.49 -2.69 18.34
N HIS A 76 38.46 -2.36 17.49
CA HIS A 76 38.59 -1.02 16.89
C HIS A 76 37.72 -0.81 15.64
N HIS A 77 37.08 -1.85 15.12
CA HIS A 77 36.20 -1.77 13.95
C HIS A 77 34.86 -2.48 14.19
N PRO A 78 34.16 -2.18 15.30
CA PRO A 78 32.88 -2.80 15.60
C PRO A 78 31.83 -2.33 14.59
N ALA A 79 30.82 -3.17 14.38
CA ALA A 79 29.60 -2.82 13.67
C ALA A 79 28.39 -3.25 14.50
N VAL A 80 27.24 -2.61 14.30
CA VAL A 80 26.00 -3.05 14.93
C VAL A 80 25.49 -4.31 14.24
N TYR A 81 25.03 -5.26 15.05
CA TYR A 81 24.14 -6.31 14.59
C TYR A 81 22.69 -5.90 14.90
N GLU A 82 21.89 -5.82 13.85
CA GLU A 82 20.46 -5.50 13.90
C GLU A 82 19.75 -6.58 13.05
N SER A 83 18.65 -7.14 13.54
CA SER A 83 17.89 -8.18 12.83
C SER A 83 16.36 -8.06 12.95
N ASP A 84 15.87 -7.00 13.60
CA ASP A 84 14.47 -6.73 13.78
C ASP A 84 13.93 -6.02 12.53
N PRO A 85 12.97 -6.62 11.80
CA PRO A 85 12.43 -6.00 10.60
C PRO A 85 11.46 -4.85 10.91
N PRO A 86 11.24 -3.94 9.94
CA PRO A 86 10.23 -2.89 10.06
C PRO A 86 8.86 -3.46 10.45
N ALA A 87 8.29 -2.95 11.54
CA ALA A 87 6.98 -3.37 12.00
C ALA A 87 5.89 -2.67 11.17
N VAL A 88 5.28 -3.41 10.25
CA VAL A 88 4.23 -2.92 9.35
C VAL A 88 2.85 -3.24 9.94
N SER A 89 1.96 -2.25 10.02
CA SER A 89 0.58 -2.48 10.48
C SER A 89 -0.25 -3.30 9.48
N ARG A 90 -1.36 -3.85 9.97
CA ARG A 90 -2.30 -4.69 9.21
C ARG A 90 -3.66 -4.00 9.08
N PRO A 91 -3.78 -2.96 8.24
CA PRO A 91 -5.08 -2.34 7.98
C PRO A 91 -6.07 -3.35 7.39
N ALA A 92 -7.36 -3.08 7.56
CA ALA A 92 -8.41 -3.95 7.04
C ALA A 92 -8.52 -3.90 5.51
N ASP A 93 -9.04 -4.98 4.92
CA ASP A 93 -9.43 -5.03 3.52
C ASP A 93 -10.44 -3.94 3.16
N VAL A 94 -10.36 -3.44 1.94
CA VAL A 94 -11.17 -2.34 1.43
C VAL A 94 -12.19 -2.87 0.43
N SER A 95 -13.46 -2.46 0.57
CA SER A 95 -14.50 -2.76 -0.41
C SER A 95 -15.28 -1.51 -0.76
N TYR A 96 -15.45 -1.22 -2.04
CA TYR A 96 -16.17 -0.02 -2.50
C TYR A 96 -16.83 -0.19 -3.87
N GLU A 97 -17.81 0.66 -4.19
CA GLU A 97 -18.48 0.67 -5.49
C GLU A 97 -17.66 1.41 -6.55
N LYS A 98 -17.56 0.83 -7.76
CA LYS A 98 -16.86 1.45 -8.89
C LYS A 98 -17.31 2.90 -9.10
N GLY A 99 -16.35 3.82 -9.15
CA GLY A 99 -16.58 5.25 -9.38
C GLY A 99 -16.77 6.08 -8.11
N SER A 100 -16.81 5.47 -6.92
CA SER A 100 -16.71 6.21 -5.66
C SER A 100 -15.27 6.67 -5.39
N THR A 101 -15.14 7.70 -4.55
CA THR A 101 -13.87 8.39 -4.22
C THR A 101 -13.61 8.38 -2.72
N GLY A 102 -12.39 8.72 -2.30
CA GLY A 102 -11.93 8.76 -0.91
C GLY A 102 -11.30 7.45 -0.43
N HIS A 103 -10.98 6.52 -1.33
CA HIS A 103 -10.48 5.19 -0.96
C HIS A 103 -8.96 5.13 -1.03
N LEU A 104 -8.33 4.85 0.10
CA LEU A 104 -6.89 4.64 0.20
C LEU A 104 -6.59 3.50 1.17
N ILE A 105 -5.41 2.91 1.02
CA ILE A 105 -4.81 2.08 2.06
C ILE A 105 -3.78 2.93 2.78
N GLN A 106 -3.73 2.83 4.11
CA GLN A 106 -2.74 3.50 4.94
C GLN A 106 -2.08 2.50 5.89
N TRP A 107 -0.76 2.35 5.76
CA TRP A 107 0.09 1.60 6.66
C TRP A 107 0.79 2.54 7.62
N THR A 108 0.82 2.16 8.88
CA THR A 108 1.73 2.73 9.89
C THR A 108 2.89 1.77 10.02
N VAL A 109 4.11 2.29 9.90
CA VAL A 109 5.32 1.50 9.96
C VAL A 109 6.24 2.12 11.01
N SER A 110 6.93 1.28 11.77
CA SER A 110 7.91 1.73 12.77
C SER A 110 9.16 0.86 12.70
N ASP A 111 10.31 1.52 12.75
CA ASP A 111 11.66 0.95 12.73
C ASP A 111 12.64 2.05 13.17
N ASP A 112 13.74 1.68 13.83
CA ASP A 112 14.76 2.64 14.28
C ASP A 112 15.76 3.00 13.17
N HIS A 113 15.80 2.23 12.08
CA HIS A 113 16.76 2.35 10.99
C HIS A 113 16.10 2.35 9.60
N PRO A 114 15.21 3.31 9.29
CA PRO A 114 14.41 3.31 8.07
C PRO A 114 15.26 3.43 6.79
N SER A 115 14.84 2.76 5.72
CA SER A 115 15.51 2.81 4.40
C SER A 115 14.54 3.07 3.24
N ALA A 116 13.70 2.10 2.88
CA ALA A 116 12.89 2.16 1.66
C ALA A 116 11.60 1.35 1.76
N TYR A 117 10.66 1.60 0.85
CA TYR A 117 9.47 0.78 0.67
C TYR A 117 9.09 0.62 -0.79
N GLU A 118 8.36 -0.46 -1.06
CA GLU A 118 7.81 -0.81 -2.35
C GLU A 118 6.34 -1.19 -2.18
N ILE A 119 5.49 -0.82 -3.15
CA ILE A 119 4.08 -1.22 -3.17
C ILE A 119 3.81 -1.93 -4.49
N TYR A 120 3.17 -3.09 -4.39
CA TYR A 120 2.80 -3.95 -5.51
C TYR A 120 1.28 -4.05 -5.62
N ARG A 121 0.76 -4.15 -6.85
CA ARG A 121 -0.62 -4.52 -7.13
C ARG A 121 -0.65 -5.74 -8.02
N ASN A 122 -1.23 -6.83 -7.52
CA ASN A 122 -1.27 -8.15 -8.19
C ASN A 122 0.13 -8.62 -8.62
N GLY A 123 1.15 -8.37 -7.78
CA GLY A 123 2.55 -8.73 -8.05
C GLY A 123 3.33 -7.76 -8.94
N THR A 124 2.67 -6.77 -9.54
CA THR A 124 3.36 -5.72 -10.33
C THR A 124 3.68 -4.53 -9.44
N GLN A 125 4.95 -4.12 -9.40
CA GLN A 125 5.40 -2.96 -8.64
C GLN A 125 4.75 -1.68 -9.17
N LEU A 126 4.14 -0.91 -8.27
CA LEU A 126 3.55 0.40 -8.54
C LEU A 126 4.45 1.53 -8.02
N VAL A 127 5.07 1.34 -6.85
CA VAL A 127 5.88 2.35 -6.16
C VAL A 127 7.16 1.71 -5.67
N ALA A 128 8.27 2.46 -5.76
CA ALA A 128 9.48 2.27 -4.96
C ALA A 128 9.99 3.65 -4.54
N ALA A 129 10.22 3.84 -3.25
CA ALA A 129 10.66 5.12 -2.71
C ALA A 129 11.43 4.93 -1.39
N SER A 130 12.23 5.92 -1.02
CA SER A 130 12.83 5.98 0.32
C SER A 130 11.75 6.12 1.38
N TRP A 131 11.97 5.49 2.53
CA TRP A 131 11.12 5.59 3.70
C TRP A 131 11.89 6.30 4.81
N ASN A 132 11.20 7.18 5.53
CA ASN A 132 11.80 8.04 6.56
C ASN A 132 11.12 7.91 7.93
N GLY A 133 10.37 6.81 8.16
CA GLY A 133 9.58 6.63 9.37
C GLY A 133 8.14 7.18 9.30
N SER A 134 7.77 7.93 8.25
CA SER A 134 6.39 8.43 8.11
C SER A 134 5.41 7.31 7.72
N PRO A 135 4.10 7.45 8.04
CA PRO A 135 3.06 6.57 7.51
C PRO A 135 3.05 6.55 5.99
N ILE A 136 2.74 5.39 5.41
CA ILE A 136 2.73 5.16 3.95
C ILE A 136 1.28 4.97 3.51
N SER A 137 0.89 5.64 2.42
CA SER A 137 -0.46 5.49 1.87
C SER A 137 -0.46 5.38 0.34
N ILE A 138 -1.49 4.72 -0.19
CA ILE A 138 -1.72 4.61 -1.64
C ILE A 138 -3.21 4.74 -1.95
N SER A 139 -3.55 5.57 -2.94
CA SER A 139 -4.92 5.64 -3.47
C SER A 139 -5.25 4.34 -4.19
N VAL A 140 -6.43 3.80 -3.91
CA VAL A 140 -6.95 2.61 -4.58
C VAL A 140 -8.12 2.94 -5.50
N GLU A 141 -8.27 4.21 -5.88
CA GLU A 141 -9.33 4.69 -6.78
C GLU A 141 -9.07 4.35 -8.26
N GLY A 142 -10.11 4.54 -9.09
CA GLY A 142 -10.00 4.41 -10.54
C GLY A 142 -9.89 2.96 -11.06
N LEU A 143 -10.02 1.96 -10.18
CA LEU A 143 -9.97 0.55 -10.53
C LEU A 143 -11.28 0.08 -11.19
N SER A 144 -11.17 -0.87 -12.11
CA SER A 144 -12.33 -1.62 -12.61
C SER A 144 -12.89 -2.55 -11.54
N ALA A 145 -14.16 -2.95 -11.68
CA ALA A 145 -14.75 -3.96 -10.80
C ALA A 145 -13.92 -5.25 -10.82
N GLY A 146 -13.64 -5.80 -9.65
CA GLY A 146 -12.73 -6.94 -9.47
C GLY A 146 -12.04 -6.93 -8.11
N ALA A 147 -11.19 -7.93 -7.88
CA ALA A 147 -10.36 -8.02 -6.69
C ALA A 147 -8.90 -7.70 -7.02
N TYR A 148 -8.25 -6.93 -6.16
CA TYR A 148 -6.85 -6.55 -6.27
C TYR A 148 -6.14 -6.86 -4.96
N ASN A 149 -4.94 -7.41 -5.09
CA ASN A 149 -4.03 -7.63 -3.97
C ASN A 149 -3.01 -6.49 -3.97
N TYR A 150 -3.00 -5.68 -2.91
CA TYR A 150 -1.97 -4.69 -2.66
C TYR A 150 -1.00 -5.20 -1.59
N THR A 151 0.27 -5.32 -1.94
CA THR A 151 1.33 -5.75 -1.01
C THR A 151 2.31 -4.60 -0.81
N ILE A 152 2.61 -4.26 0.44
CA ILE A 152 3.71 -3.37 0.79
C ILE A 152 4.90 -4.22 1.28
N VAL A 153 6.10 -3.84 0.87
CA VAL A 153 7.37 -4.35 1.41
C VAL A 153 8.16 -3.14 1.89
N VAL A 154 8.61 -3.15 3.14
CA VAL A 154 9.40 -2.07 3.75
C VAL A 154 10.71 -2.65 4.23
N SER A 155 11.81 -1.97 3.99
CA SER A 155 13.15 -2.37 4.41
C SER A 155 13.83 -1.32 5.28
N ASP A 156 14.69 -1.77 6.18
CA ASP A 156 15.66 -0.96 6.92
C ASP A 156 17.01 -0.87 6.20
N ILE A 157 18.00 -0.20 6.80
CA ILE A 157 19.36 -0.05 6.25
C ILE A 157 20.22 -1.31 6.37
N PHE A 158 19.84 -2.26 7.24
CA PHE A 158 20.52 -3.54 7.47
C PHE A 158 20.00 -4.65 6.54
N GLY A 159 18.90 -4.38 5.83
CA GLY A 159 18.29 -5.26 4.84
C GLY A 159 17.16 -6.13 5.38
N ASN A 160 16.71 -5.95 6.63
CA ASN A 160 15.54 -6.69 7.11
C ASN A 160 14.27 -6.09 6.49
N GLN A 161 13.22 -6.91 6.40
CA GLN A 161 12.01 -6.56 5.66
C GLN A 161 10.73 -6.88 6.42
N GLY A 162 9.86 -5.87 6.52
CA GLY A 162 8.47 -5.98 6.91
C GLY A 162 7.55 -6.01 5.70
N ARG A 163 6.41 -6.69 5.80
CA ARG A 163 5.42 -6.74 4.72
C ARG A 163 4.00 -6.89 5.23
N ASP A 164 3.07 -6.36 4.45
CA ASP A 164 1.64 -6.54 4.66
C ASP A 164 0.89 -6.65 3.32
N THR A 165 -0.30 -7.24 3.34
CA THR A 165 -1.15 -7.38 2.16
C THR A 165 -2.59 -7.03 2.50
N VAL A 166 -3.18 -6.17 1.66
CA VAL A 166 -4.58 -5.72 1.77
C VAL A 166 -5.31 -6.06 0.48
N PHE A 167 -6.48 -6.69 0.61
CA PHE A 167 -7.37 -6.92 -0.52
C PHE A 167 -8.28 -5.72 -0.76
N VAL A 168 -8.40 -5.35 -2.03
CA VAL A 168 -9.31 -4.30 -2.49
C VAL A 168 -10.35 -4.94 -3.41
N ILE A 169 -11.61 -4.89 -3.00
CA ILE A 169 -12.75 -5.39 -3.77
C ILE A 169 -13.53 -4.21 -4.33
N VAL A 170 -13.59 -4.14 -5.66
CA VAL A 170 -14.35 -3.11 -6.37
C VAL A 170 -15.62 -3.74 -6.92
N ILE A 171 -16.75 -3.30 -6.40
CA ILE A 171 -18.08 -3.82 -6.77
C ILE A 171 -18.57 -3.06 -8.00
N ALA A 172 -19.05 -3.79 -9.01
CA ALA A 172 -19.67 -3.16 -10.18
C ALA A 172 -20.97 -2.45 -9.75
N GLN A 173 -21.19 -1.23 -10.23
CA GLN A 173 -22.50 -0.59 -10.06
C GLN A 173 -23.56 -1.39 -10.81
N ALA A 174 -24.72 -1.60 -10.17
CA ALA A 174 -25.88 -2.11 -10.88
C ALA A 174 -26.19 -1.16 -12.03
N SER A 175 -26.15 -1.66 -13.26
CA SER A 175 -26.63 -0.87 -14.39
C SER A 175 -28.12 -0.67 -14.18
N ASN A 176 -28.54 0.57 -13.91
CA ASN A 176 -29.95 0.94 -14.01
C ASN A 176 -30.34 0.84 -15.49
N THR A 177 -30.67 -0.37 -15.91
CA THR A 177 -31.30 -0.61 -17.21
C THR A 177 -32.72 -0.10 -17.05
N THR A 178 -32.92 1.19 -17.31
CA THR A 178 -34.25 1.67 -17.64
C THR A 178 -34.60 1.00 -18.96
N THR A 179 -35.27 -0.15 -18.88
CA THR A 179 -35.99 -0.71 -20.01
C THR A 179 -37.06 0.32 -20.33
N THR A 180 -36.75 1.29 -21.19
CA THR A 180 -37.78 1.94 -21.97
C THR A 180 -38.39 0.83 -22.80
N THR A 181 -39.49 0.27 -22.31
CA THR A 181 -40.48 -0.36 -23.17
C THR A 181 -40.97 0.76 -24.07
N GLN A 182 -40.21 1.02 -25.13
CA GLN A 182 -40.73 1.81 -26.22
C GLN A 182 -41.97 1.04 -26.68
N PRO A 183 -43.17 1.63 -26.59
CA PRO A 183 -44.34 1.00 -27.19
C PRO A 183 -43.96 0.67 -28.63
N PRO A 184 -44.34 -0.52 -29.15
CA PRO A 184 -43.85 -1.03 -30.42
C PRO A 184 -43.81 0.12 -31.44
N HIS A 185 -42.61 0.42 -31.95
CA HIS A 185 -42.45 1.45 -32.96
C HIS A 185 -43.42 1.09 -34.08
N ARG A 186 -44.50 1.86 -34.20
CA ARG A 186 -45.19 1.94 -35.47
C ARG A 186 -44.19 2.58 -36.44
N PRO A 187 -43.88 1.95 -37.58
CA PRO A 187 -43.02 2.58 -38.58
C PRO A 187 -43.59 3.96 -38.92
N LEU A 188 -42.70 4.94 -39.16
CA LEU A 188 -43.01 6.36 -39.42
C LEU A 188 -43.98 6.62 -40.61
N ALA A 189 -44.47 5.58 -41.27
CA ALA A 189 -45.58 5.65 -42.21
C ALA A 189 -46.92 6.02 -41.54
N ASP A 190 -47.11 5.78 -40.24
CA ASP A 190 -48.39 6.00 -39.55
C ASP A 190 -48.48 7.32 -38.75
N LEU A 191 -47.42 8.13 -38.67
CA LEU A 191 -47.45 9.41 -37.92
C LEU A 191 -47.98 10.60 -38.75
N PHE A 192 -48.25 10.42 -40.05
CA PHE A 192 -48.86 11.45 -40.89
C PHE A 192 -50.40 11.48 -40.85
N VAL A 193 -51.06 10.48 -40.27
CA VAL A 193 -52.53 10.39 -40.28
C VAL A 193 -53.19 11.17 -39.13
N LEU A 194 -52.47 11.53 -38.06
CA LEU A 194 -53.07 12.21 -36.91
C LEU A 194 -53.18 13.75 -37.02
N PHE A 195 -52.56 14.39 -38.02
CA PHE A 195 -52.64 15.86 -38.20
C PHE A 195 -53.42 16.33 -39.44
N LEU A 196 -53.83 15.44 -40.34
CA LEU A 196 -54.71 15.81 -41.47
C LEU A 196 -56.21 15.76 -41.12
N GLY A 197 -56.60 15.00 -40.09
CA GLY A 197 -57.99 14.92 -39.63
C GLY A 197 -58.46 16.13 -38.80
N ILE A 198 -57.55 16.80 -38.09
CA ILE A 198 -57.91 17.93 -37.22
C ILE A 198 -58.10 19.23 -38.03
N ILE A 199 -57.30 19.46 -39.09
CA ILE A 199 -57.40 20.68 -39.92
C ILE A 199 -58.68 20.68 -40.78
N ALA A 200 -59.15 19.51 -41.27
CA ALA A 200 -60.38 19.43 -42.06
C ALA A 200 -61.67 19.67 -41.23
N ILE A 201 -61.67 19.27 -39.95
CA ILE A 201 -62.80 19.44 -39.05
C ILE A 201 -62.93 20.92 -38.60
N GLU A 202 -61.82 21.62 -38.34
CA GLU A 202 -61.84 23.05 -38.01
C GLU A 202 -62.36 23.92 -39.16
N ILE A 203 -61.95 23.63 -40.42
CA ILE A 203 -62.42 24.38 -41.59
C ILE A 203 -63.92 24.15 -41.86
N ALA A 204 -64.41 22.92 -41.70
CA ALA A 204 -65.83 22.61 -41.90
C ALA A 204 -66.73 23.28 -40.85
N VAL A 205 -66.30 23.35 -39.58
CA VAL A 205 -67.02 24.05 -38.51
C VAL A 205 -67.04 25.56 -38.76
N ALA A 206 -65.92 26.16 -39.17
CA ALA A 206 -65.86 27.58 -39.52
C ALA A 206 -66.76 27.96 -40.71
N VAL A 207 -66.79 27.15 -41.77
CA VAL A 207 -67.67 27.37 -42.94
C VAL A 207 -69.14 27.23 -42.56
N THR A 208 -69.50 26.25 -41.71
CA THR A 208 -70.88 26.05 -41.28
C THR A 208 -71.37 27.21 -40.40
N ILE A 209 -70.53 27.73 -39.51
CA ILE A 209 -70.84 28.91 -38.68
C ILE A 209 -70.99 30.17 -39.55
N LEU A 210 -70.12 30.36 -40.56
CA LEU A 210 -70.21 31.50 -41.48
C LEU A 210 -71.48 31.48 -42.35
N VAL A 211 -71.90 30.30 -42.84
CA VAL A 211 -73.14 30.13 -43.61
C VAL A 211 -74.37 30.40 -42.75
N ARG A 212 -74.39 29.95 -41.49
CA ARG A 212 -75.49 30.23 -40.56
C ARG A 212 -75.59 31.70 -40.16
N TYR A 213 -74.47 32.41 -40.03
CA TYR A 213 -74.46 33.85 -39.73
C TYR A 213 -75.03 34.70 -40.87
N ARG A 214 -74.78 34.30 -42.13
CA ARG A 214 -75.33 34.99 -43.31
C ARG A 214 -76.81 34.69 -43.57
N GLY A 215 -77.35 33.61 -43.00
CA GLY A 215 -78.74 33.18 -43.19
C GLY A 215 -79.77 33.78 -42.21
N HIS A 216 -79.37 34.60 -41.24
CA HIS A 216 -80.28 35.15 -40.22
C HIS A 216 -80.42 36.68 -40.23
N SER A 217 -80.02 37.36 -41.31
CA SER A 217 -80.27 38.81 -41.45
C SER A 217 -81.38 39.08 -42.46
N ARG A 218 -82.59 39.33 -41.89
CA ARG A 218 -83.78 40.03 -42.42
C ARG A 218 -85.04 39.16 -42.60
N PRO A 219 -86.06 39.33 -41.75
CA PRO A 219 -87.43 39.45 -42.21
C PRO A 219 -87.63 40.85 -42.82
N GLU A 220 -88.16 40.89 -44.03
CA GLU A 220 -88.61 42.10 -44.71
C GLU A 220 -89.80 42.75 -44.00
N ILE A 221 -89.86 44.06 -44.21
CA ILE A 221 -90.88 44.99 -43.75
C ILE A 221 -92.05 44.88 -44.72
N GLY A 222 -93.25 44.66 -44.20
CA GLY A 222 -94.54 44.81 -44.89
C GLY A 222 -95.58 45.25 -43.89
#